data_AF-A0A377PJQ2-F1
#
_entry.id   AF-A0A377PJQ2-F1
#
_cell.length_a   1.000
_cell.length_b   1.000
_cell.length_c   1.000
_cell.angle_alpha   90.00
_cell.angle_beta   90.00
_cell.angle_gamma   90.00
#
_symmetry.space_group_name_H-M   'P 1'
#
loop_
_entity.id
_entity.type
_entity.pdbx_description
1 polymer ?
#
loop_
_entity_poly.entity_id
_entity_poly.type
_entity_poly.pdbx_seq_one_letter_code
_entity_poly.pdbx_strand_id
1 'polypeptide(L)' 'MLYLIFSQDVPDALDKRMTARPDHLARLQVLRDEGRLLTAGPLPAIDSNDPGAAGFLGSAIIAEFESLEHAKEWGRC' A
#
# COMPACT_ATOMS: atom_id res chain seq x y z
N MET A 1 -14.68 10.27 3.48
CA MET A 1 -14.08 10.04 4.83
C MET A 1 -12.69 9.42 4.67
N LEU A 2 -11.72 9.77 5.51
CA LEU A 2 -10.38 9.17 5.49
C LEU A 2 -10.37 7.80 6.19
N TYR A 3 -9.69 6.84 5.57
CA TYR A 3 -9.47 5.49 6.10
C TYR A 3 -7.97 5.16 6.08
N LEU A 4 -7.48 4.51 7.14
CA LEU A 4 -6.17 3.87 7.16
C LEU A 4 -6.31 2.42 6.70
N ILE A 5 -5.61 2.08 5.63
CA ILE A 5 -5.48 0.72 5.12
C ILE A 5 -4.05 0.27 5.44
N PHE A 6 -3.95 -0.75 6.30
CA PHE A 6 -2.69 -1.30 6.78
C PHE A 6 -2.60 -2.77 6.36
N SER A 7 -1.62 -3.10 5.52
CA SER A 7 -1.36 -4.47 5.09
C SER A 7 -0.07 -5.00 5.70
N GLN A 8 -0.02 -6.31 5.93
CA GLN A 8 1.18 -7.02 6.34
C GLN A 8 1.59 -7.99 5.23
N ASP A 9 2.87 -7.99 4.89
CA ASP A 9 3.42 -8.92 3.91
C ASP A 9 3.54 -10.31 4.54
N VAL A 10 3.30 -11.36 3.75
CA VAL A 10 3.58 -12.74 4.17
C VAL A 10 5.09 -13.01 4.19
N PRO A 11 5.59 -14.01 4.92
CA PRO A 11 7.00 -14.41 4.83
C PRO A 11 7.42 -14.66 3.37
N ASP A 12 8.65 -14.24 3.03
CA ASP A 12 9.23 -14.36 1.69
C ASP A 12 8.40 -13.72 0.56
N ALA A 13 7.63 -12.66 0.87
CA ALA A 13 6.79 -11.97 -0.10
C ALA A 13 7.53 -11.00 -1.05
N LEU A 14 8.83 -10.78 -0.89
CA LEU A 14 9.56 -9.72 -1.61
C LEU A 14 9.39 -9.84 -3.14
N ASP A 15 9.55 -11.04 -3.70
CA ASP A 15 9.40 -11.26 -5.15
C ASP A 15 7.96 -11.01 -5.63
N LYS A 16 6.97 -11.46 -4.84
CA LYS A 16 5.55 -11.23 -5.13
C LYS A 16 5.22 -9.74 -5.08
N ARG A 17 5.76 -9.03 -4.07
CA ARG A 17 5.62 -7.59 -3.91
C ARG A 17 6.21 -6.85 -5.10
N MET A 18 7.40 -7.21 -5.55
CA MET A 18 8.04 -6.57 -6.70
C MET A 18 7.25 -6.79 -7.98
N THR A 19 6.66 -7.97 -8.17
CA THR A 19 5.80 -8.29 -9.30
C THR A 19 4.49 -7.50 -9.27
N ALA A 20 3.85 -7.38 -8.11
CA ALA A 20 2.59 -6.65 -7.94
C ALA A 20 2.76 -5.11 -7.85
N ARG A 21 4.00 -4.63 -7.65
CA ARG A 21 4.30 -3.21 -7.41
C ARG A 21 3.77 -2.28 -8.51
N PRO A 22 3.93 -2.56 -9.82
CA PRO A 22 3.43 -1.66 -10.86
C PRO A 22 1.91 -1.46 -10.78
N ASP A 23 1.15 -2.54 -10.64
CA ASP A 23 -0.31 -2.50 -10.55
C ASP A 23 -0.76 -1.80 -9.25
N HIS A 24 -0.08 -2.06 -8.14
CA HIS A 24 -0.33 -1.38 -6.88
C HIS A 24 -0.11 0.14 -7.00
N LEU A 25 0.98 0.57 -7.65
CA LEU A 25 1.26 1.98 -7.88
C LEU A 25 0.23 2.64 -8.80
N ALA A 26 -0.23 1.95 -9.85
CA ALA A 26 -1.27 2.46 -10.74
C ALA A 26 -2.57 2.78 -9.97
N ARG A 27 -2.97 1.90 -9.04
CA ARG A 27 -4.15 2.12 -8.18
C ARG A 27 -3.99 3.32 -7.24
N LEU A 28 -2.78 3.54 -6.71
CA LEU A 28 -2.46 4.72 -5.90
C LEU A 28 -2.45 6.00 -6.73
N GLN A 29 -1.98 5.95 -7.98
CA GLN A 29 -2.00 7.10 -8.89
C GLN A 29 -3.42 7.56 -9.17
N VAL A 30 -4.38 6.65 -9.36
CA VAL A 30 -5.80 7.02 -9.50
C VAL A 30 -6.29 7.80 -8.28
N LEU A 31 -6.05 7.30 -7.06
CA LEU A 31 -6.45 8.02 -5.84
C LEU A 31 -5.76 9.38 -5.70
N ARG A 32 -4.49 9.48 -6.11
CA ARG A 32 -3.75 10.76 -6.11
C ARG A 32 -4.35 11.75 -7.10
N ASP A 33 -4.63 11.30 -8.32
CA ASP A 33 -5.11 12.14 -9.41
C ASP A 33 -6.56 12.62 -9.14
N GLU A 34 -7.34 11.82 -8.38
CA GLU A 34 -8.65 12.22 -7.84
C GLU A 34 -8.57 13.13 -6.60
N GLY A 35 -7.37 13.43 -6.09
CA GLY A 35 -7.18 14.24 -4.88
C GLY A 35 -7.60 13.54 -3.58
N ARG A 36 -7.78 12.21 -3.62
CA ARG A 36 -8.27 11.39 -2.51
C ARG A 36 -7.17 10.71 -1.71
N LEU A 37 -5.92 10.70 -2.19
CA LEU A 37 -4.79 10.10 -1.49
C LEU A 37 -4.11 11.12 -0.57
N LEU A 38 -4.12 10.88 0.74
CA LEU A 38 -3.34 11.69 1.69
C LEU A 38 -1.87 11.25 1.70
N THR A 39 -1.62 9.96 1.87
CA THR A 39 -0.27 9.38 1.82
C THR A 39 -0.32 7.87 1.61
N ALA A 40 0.74 7.31 1.04
CA ALA A 40 0.95 5.87 0.94
C ALA A 40 2.44 5.56 0.97
N GLY A 41 2.81 4.46 1.62
CA GLY A 41 4.20 4.03 1.67
C GLY A 41 4.37 2.58 2.11
N PRO A 42 5.51 1.95 1.73
CA PRO A 42 5.89 0.66 2.23
C PRO A 42 6.36 0.76 3.69
N LEU A 43 6.42 -0.38 4.40
CA LEU A 43 7.00 -0.48 5.74
C LEU A 43 8.32 -1.24 5.66
N PRO A 44 9.49 -0.57 5.61
CA PRO A 44 10.78 -1.25 5.56
C PRO A 44 10.99 -2.17 6.78
N ALA A 45 11.58 -3.35 6.57
CA ALA A 45 11.87 -4.27 7.66
C ALA A 45 13.09 -3.86 8.51
N ILE A 46 13.87 -2.92 8.02
CA ILE A 46 15.04 -2.31 8.69
C ILE A 46 14.97 -0.80 8.54
N ASP A 47 15.78 -0.07 9.31
CA ASP A 47 15.87 1.39 9.25
C ASP A 47 16.61 1.87 7.98
N SER A 48 15.95 1.69 6.82
CA SER A 48 16.43 2.10 5.50
C SER A 48 15.25 2.30 4.54
N ASN A 49 15.31 3.35 3.71
CA ASN A 49 14.34 3.56 2.63
C ASN A 49 14.47 2.51 1.50
N ASP A 50 15.65 1.90 1.38
CA ASP A 50 15.92 0.79 0.47
C ASP A 50 16.47 -0.40 1.29
N PRO A 51 15.59 -1.28 1.80
CA PRO A 51 15.98 -2.37 2.68
C PRO A 51 16.65 -3.53 1.93
N GLY A 52 16.75 -3.49 0.60
CA GLY A 52 17.31 -4.56 -0.21
C GLY A 52 16.67 -5.92 0.10
N ALA A 53 17.50 -6.92 0.38
CA ALA A 53 17.05 -8.27 0.70
C ALA A 53 16.29 -8.39 2.03
N ALA A 54 16.41 -7.41 2.95
CA ALA A 54 15.61 -7.41 4.18
C ALA A 54 14.12 -7.18 3.90
N GLY A 55 13.80 -6.57 2.75
CA GLY A 55 12.42 -6.41 2.27
C GLY A 55 11.56 -5.50 3.14
N PHE A 56 10.25 -5.73 3.07
CA PHE A 56 9.23 -4.89 3.68
C PHE A 56 8.28 -5.74 4.51
N LEU A 57 7.73 -5.16 5.57
CA LEU A 57 6.75 -5.79 6.46
C LEU A 57 5.31 -5.60 5.99
N GLY A 58 5.08 -4.73 5.00
CA GLY A 58 3.73 -4.33 4.61
C GLY A 58 3.66 -2.97 3.94
N SER A 59 2.48 -2.37 3.99
CA SER A 59 2.20 -1.02 3.47
C SER A 59 1.18 -0.30 4.35
N ALA A 60 1.28 1.02 4.41
CA ALA A 60 0.30 1.88 5.05
C ALA A 60 -0.19 2.92 4.04
N ILE A 61 -1.52 3.08 3.94
CA ILE A 61 -2.18 3.94 2.97
C ILE A 61 -3.28 4.70 3.71
N ILE A 62 -3.32 6.03 3.56
CA ILE A 62 -4.39 6.87 4.07
C ILE A 62 -5.04 7.56 2.87
N ALA A 63 -6.31 7.23 2.62
CA ALA A 63 -7.06 7.76 1.49
C ALA A 63 -8.55 7.94 1.81
N GLU A 64 -9.21 8.74 0.99
CA GLU A 64 -10.63 9.03 1.11
C GLU A 64 -11.50 8.02 0.34
N PHE A 65 -12.52 7.51 1.03
CA PHE A 65 -13.58 6.67 0.46
C PHE A 65 -14.97 7.14 0.91
N GLU A 66 -15.98 6.75 0.14
CA GLU A 66 -17.39 7.06 0.41
C GLU A 66 -17.94 6.27 1.61
N SER A 67 -17.41 5.08 1.85
CA SER A 67 -17.80 4.24 2.99
C SER A 67 -16.69 3.25 3.37
N LEU A 68 -16.84 2.61 4.54
CA LEU A 68 -15.93 1.57 5.00
C LEU A 68 -15.90 0.36 4.05
N GLU A 69 -17.04 0.02 3.44
CA GLU A 69 -17.11 -1.10 2.50
C GLU A 69 -16.32 -0.81 1.22
N HIS A 70 -16.42 0.40 0.66
CA HIS A 70 -15.57 0.81 -0.47
C HIS A 70 -14.07 0.79 -0.11
N ALA A 71 -13.70 1.21 1.11
CA ALA A 71 -12.32 1.14 1.57
C ALA A 71 -11.81 -0.31 1.71
N LYS A 72 -12.65 -1.22 2.22
CA LYS A 72 -12.33 -2.65 2.33
C LYS A 72 -12.20 -3.33 0.96
N GLU A 73 -13.11 -3.04 0.03
CA GLU A 73 -13.06 -3.57 -1.33
C GLU A 73 -11.79 -3.12 -2.04
N TRP A 74 -11.41 -1.86 -1.89
CA TRP A 74 -10.14 -1.38 -2.39
C TRP A 74 -8.95 -2.07 -1.70
N GLY A 75 -9.01 -2.35 -0.39
CA GLY A 75 -7.89 -3.00 0.33
C GLY A 75 -7.63 -4.48 0.02
N ARG A 76 -8.53 -5.19 -0.69
CA ARG A 76 -8.51 -6.67 -0.82
C ARG A 76 -7.66 -7.26 -1.97
N CYS A 77 -6.85 -6.46 -2.66
CA CYS A 77 -5.99 -6.99 -3.74
C CYS A 77 -4.75 -7.73 -3.23
#